data_AF-A0A849E7E8-F1
#
_entry.id   AF-A0A849E7E8-F1
#
_cell.length_a   1.000
_cell.length_b   1.000
_cell.length_c   1.000
_cell.angle_alpha   90.00
_cell.angle_beta   90.00
_cell.angle_gamma   90.00
#
_symmetry.space_group_name_H-M   'P 1'
#
loop_
_entity.id
_entity.type
_entity.pdbx_description
1 polymer ?
#
loop_
_entity_poly.entity_id
_entity_poly.type
_entity_poly.pdbx_seq_one_letter_code
_entity_poly.pdbx_strand_id
1 'polypeptide(L)'
;MGQGLNSVSQVRPLYTAEERRRRDSSIWTLVQGILAPFQFVVFLVSLVLVIRFLWNGQGADAAIASVIIKTLVLYAIMVTGSIWEKVVFGKYLFAKSFFWEDVVSMLVLALHTAYLAAWIFNWGDTRFQMIIALAAYASYVINAGQFLLKLRMARLPAPNASHTEFDNAEPAQ
;
A
#
# COMPACT_ATOMS: atom_id res chain seq x y z
N MET A 1 -29.10 -18.47 33.07
CA MET A 1 -28.32 -18.94 31.90
C MET A 1 -28.44 -17.90 30.80
N GLY A 2 -27.34 -17.30 30.36
CA GLY A 2 -27.33 -16.34 29.25
C GLY A 2 -26.30 -15.22 29.38
N GLN A 3 -25.00 -15.55 29.47
CA GLN A 3 -23.95 -14.56 29.21
C GLN A 3 -23.56 -14.68 27.72
N GLY A 4 -24.10 -13.78 26.90
CA GLY A 4 -23.67 -13.59 25.52
C GLY A 4 -22.30 -12.91 25.52
N LEU A 5 -21.31 -13.63 25.02
CA LEU A 5 -19.93 -13.19 24.85
C LEU A 5 -19.89 -11.93 23.97
N ASN A 6 -19.71 -10.76 24.59
CA ASN A 6 -19.27 -9.55 23.88
C ASN A 6 -17.85 -9.81 23.38
N SER A 7 -17.70 -10.38 22.19
CA SER A 7 -16.42 -10.43 21.50
C SER A 7 -16.07 -9.00 21.07
N VAL A 8 -15.45 -8.24 21.98
CA VAL A 8 -14.68 -7.06 21.58
C VAL A 8 -13.70 -7.57 20.53
N SER A 9 -13.92 -7.20 19.27
CA SER A 9 -13.03 -7.55 18.17
C SER A 9 -11.67 -6.95 18.49
N GLN A 10 -10.82 -7.75 19.13
CA GLN A 10 -9.43 -7.43 19.42
C GLN A 10 -8.76 -7.12 18.08
N VAL A 11 -8.65 -5.83 17.76
CA VAL A 11 -7.95 -5.37 16.56
C VAL A 11 -6.53 -5.88 16.69
N ARG A 12 -6.18 -6.88 15.88
CA ARG A 12 -4.87 -7.51 15.96
C ARG A 12 -3.81 -6.44 15.69
N PRO A 13 -2.83 -6.24 16.59
CA PRO A 13 -1.81 -5.23 16.40
C PRO A 13 -1.04 -5.50 15.10
N LEU A 14 -0.79 -4.44 14.32
CA LEU A 14 -0.14 -4.52 13.00
C LEU A 14 1.28 -5.11 13.08
N TYR A 15 1.96 -4.87 14.22
CA TYR A 15 3.29 -5.34 14.54
C TYR A 15 3.30 -5.91 15.96
N THR A 16 4.00 -7.02 16.17
CA THR A 16 4.52 -7.43 17.47
C THR A 16 5.54 -6.40 18.00
N ALA A 17 5.89 -6.46 19.29
CA ALA A 17 6.92 -5.59 19.87
C ALA A 17 8.26 -5.71 19.14
N GLU A 18 8.64 -6.94 18.75
CA GLU A 18 9.90 -7.19 18.05
C GLU A 18 9.88 -6.72 16.59
N GLU A 19 8.78 -6.93 15.88
CA GLU A 19 8.61 -6.37 14.52
C GLU A 19 8.62 -4.84 14.55
N ARG A 20 8.02 -4.22 15.57
CA ARG A 20 8.07 -2.77 15.75
C ARG A 20 9.49 -2.27 15.98
N ARG A 21 10.27 -2.92 16.86
CA ARG A 21 11.69 -2.59 17.07
C ARG A 21 12.50 -2.69 15.79
N ARG A 22 12.31 -3.76 15.01
CA ARG A 22 12.99 -3.93 13.71
C ARG A 22 12.59 -2.86 12.70
N ARG A 23 11.30 -2.51 12.63
CA ARG A 23 10.81 -1.42 11.78
C ARG A 23 11.45 -0.08 12.14
N ASP A 24 11.45 0.25 13.43
CA ASP A 24 11.87 1.57 13.93
C ASP A 24 13.39 1.77 13.81
N SER A 25 14.17 0.69 13.81
CA SER A 25 15.62 0.72 13.60
C SER A 25 16.05 0.57 12.13
N SER A 26 15.12 0.30 11.21
CA SER A 26 15.43 0.01 9.81
C SER A 26 15.48 1.27 8.95
N ILE A 27 16.60 1.49 8.24
CA ILE A 27 16.73 2.54 7.22
C ILE A 27 15.70 2.41 6.09
N TRP A 28 15.23 1.19 5.84
CA TRP A 28 14.23 0.94 4.81
C TRP A 28 12.88 1.60 5.12
N THR A 29 12.56 1.83 6.40
CA THR A 29 11.36 2.59 6.79
C THR A 29 11.44 4.04 6.30
N LEU A 30 12.62 4.66 6.38
CA LEU A 30 12.86 6.00 5.82
C LEU A 30 12.79 5.99 4.29
N VAL A 31 13.42 4.99 3.65
CA VAL A 31 13.38 4.83 2.18
C VAL A 31 11.92 4.75 1.70
N GLN A 32 11.09 3.90 2.32
CA GLN A 32 9.66 3.83 1.98
C GLN A 32 8.91 5.13 2.29
N GLY A 33 9.24 5.79 3.40
CA GLY A 33 8.67 7.09 3.77
C GLY A 33 8.93 8.20 2.76
N ILE A 34 10.01 8.11 1.99
CA ILE A 34 10.35 9.05 0.90
C ILE A 34 9.76 8.56 -0.45
N LEU A 35 9.93 7.27 -0.77
CA LEU A 35 9.48 6.72 -2.04
C LEU A 35 7.97 6.73 -2.19
N ALA A 36 7.19 6.51 -1.12
CA ALA A 36 5.73 6.50 -1.23
C ALA A 36 5.14 7.87 -1.63
N PRO A 37 5.51 9.01 -0.99
CA PRO A 37 5.10 10.33 -1.45
C PRO A 37 5.62 10.66 -2.86
N PHE A 38 6.87 10.33 -3.16
CA PHE A 38 7.44 10.56 -4.50
C PHE A 38 6.65 9.81 -5.58
N GLN A 39 6.34 8.54 -5.33
CA GLN A 39 5.53 7.71 -6.22
C GLN A 39 4.12 8.27 -6.42
N PHE A 40 3.54 8.89 -5.39
CA PHE A 40 2.25 9.56 -5.50
C PHE A 40 2.31 10.83 -6.37
N VAL A 41 3.39 11.61 -6.29
CA VAL A 41 3.59 12.77 -7.17
C VAL A 41 3.76 12.33 -8.63
N VAL A 42 4.61 11.32 -8.88
CA VAL A 42 4.81 10.74 -10.22
C VAL A 42 3.51 10.19 -10.78
N PHE A 43 2.68 9.57 -9.93
CA PHE A 43 1.32 9.15 -10.29
C PHE A 43 0.47 10.32 -10.79
N LEU A 44 0.35 11.41 -10.03
CA LEU A 44 -0.50 12.55 -10.39
C LEU A 44 -0.05 13.20 -11.70
N VAL A 45 1.26 13.41 -11.88
CA VAL A 45 1.80 13.97 -13.12
C VAL A 45 1.46 13.08 -14.31
N SER A 46 1.69 11.78 -14.19
CA SER A 46 1.38 10.85 -15.27
C SER A 46 -0.12 10.77 -15.55
N LEU A 47 -0.98 10.76 -14.52
CA LEU A 47 -2.44 10.76 -14.69
C LEU A 47 -2.92 11.96 -15.50
N VAL A 48 -2.41 13.16 -15.19
CA VAL A 48 -2.76 14.38 -15.94
C VAL A 48 -2.35 14.29 -17.40
N LEU A 49 -1.14 13.78 -17.68
CA LEU A 49 -0.65 13.62 -19.05
C LEU A 49 -1.43 12.57 -19.84
N VAL A 50 -1.75 11.43 -19.22
CA VAL A 50 -2.57 10.37 -19.82
C VAL A 50 -3.98 10.89 -20.14
N ILE A 51 -4.64 11.58 -19.20
CA ILE A 51 -5.97 12.17 -19.42
C ILE A 51 -5.92 13.22 -20.54
N ARG A 52 -4.90 14.10 -20.54
CA ARG A 52 -4.73 15.12 -21.58
C ARG A 52 -4.66 14.48 -22.96
N PHE A 53 -3.83 13.44 -23.13
CA PHE A 53 -3.73 12.71 -24.39
C PHE A 53 -5.05 12.06 -24.80
N LEU A 54 -5.75 11.40 -23.87
CA LEU A 54 -7.03 10.76 -24.18
C LEU A 54 -8.12 11.76 -24.55
N TRP A 55 -8.08 12.97 -23.98
CA TRP A 55 -9.09 14.01 -24.20
C TRP A 55 -8.99 14.68 -25.58
N ASN A 56 -7.78 15.05 -26.02
CA ASN A 56 -7.59 15.82 -27.26
C ASN A 56 -6.53 15.27 -28.23
N GLY A 57 -5.95 14.12 -27.92
CA GLY A 57 -4.94 13.45 -28.76
C GLY A 57 -3.54 14.05 -28.69
N GLN A 58 -3.31 15.11 -27.91
CA GLN A 58 -2.01 15.78 -27.85
C GLN A 58 -1.10 15.24 -26.74
N GLY A 59 0.21 15.26 -26.97
CA GLY A 59 1.20 14.91 -25.94
C GLY A 59 1.38 13.41 -25.72
N ALA A 60 1.18 12.60 -26.76
CA ALA A 60 1.36 11.14 -26.72
C ALA A 60 2.73 10.74 -26.13
N ASP A 61 3.82 11.33 -26.62
CA ASP A 61 5.18 11.01 -26.16
C ASP A 61 5.38 11.33 -24.67
N ALA A 62 4.84 12.46 -24.21
CA ALA A 62 4.90 12.84 -22.80
C ALA A 62 4.07 11.88 -21.92
N ALA A 63 2.89 11.47 -22.38
CA ALA A 63 2.08 10.47 -21.70
C ALA A 63 2.82 9.13 -21.61
N ILE A 64 3.36 8.63 -22.72
CA ILE A 64 4.16 7.40 -22.78
C ILE A 64 5.36 7.46 -21.82
N ALA A 65 6.18 8.50 -21.95
CA ALA A 65 7.35 8.69 -21.10
C ALA A 65 6.98 8.73 -19.61
N SER A 66 5.87 9.40 -19.27
CA SER A 66 5.41 9.48 -17.88
C SER A 66 4.99 8.12 -17.31
N VAL A 67 4.33 7.26 -18.09
CA VAL A 67 3.93 5.92 -17.66
C VAL A 67 5.17 5.03 -17.48
N ILE A 68 6.15 5.13 -18.39
CA ILE A 68 7.43 4.40 -18.26
C ILE A 68 8.17 4.83 -17.00
N ILE A 69 8.35 6.13 -16.78
CA ILE A 69 9.00 6.66 -15.57
C ILE A 69 8.28 6.17 -14.32
N LYS A 70 6.95 6.29 -14.27
CA LYS A 70 6.14 5.77 -13.16
C LYS A 70 6.35 4.27 -12.93
N THR A 71 6.47 3.50 -14.00
CA THR A 71 6.70 2.04 -13.92
C THR A 71 8.06 1.73 -13.32
N LEU A 72 9.11 2.47 -13.70
CA LEU A 72 10.44 2.32 -13.11
C LEU A 72 10.45 2.68 -11.63
N VAL A 73 9.77 3.76 -11.24
CA VAL A 73 9.60 4.13 -9.82
C VAL A 73 8.78 3.07 -9.07
N LEU A 74 7.78 2.46 -9.71
CA LEU A 74 7.03 1.32 -9.16
C LEU A 74 7.93 0.12 -8.90
N TYR A 75 8.79 -0.25 -9.85
CA TYR A 75 9.74 -1.34 -9.63
C TYR A 75 10.69 -1.03 -8.47
N ALA A 76 11.20 0.20 -8.38
CA ALA A 76 12.08 0.60 -7.29
C ALA A 76 11.39 0.51 -5.91
N ILE A 77 10.18 1.04 -5.77
CA ILE A 77 9.45 0.98 -4.49
C ILE A 77 9.03 -0.45 -4.13
N MET A 78 8.68 -1.29 -5.12
CA MET A 78 8.35 -2.70 -4.88
C MET A 78 9.55 -3.51 -4.43
N VAL A 79 10.70 -3.35 -5.08
CA VAL A 79 11.94 -4.04 -4.68
C VAL A 79 12.35 -3.61 -3.28
N THR A 80 12.44 -2.31 -3.02
CA THR A 80 12.82 -1.79 -1.70
C THR A 80 11.79 -2.09 -0.62
N GLY A 81 10.50 -2.12 -0.96
CA GLY A 81 9.41 -2.52 -0.08
C GLY A 81 9.51 -3.99 0.31
N SER A 82 9.85 -4.85 -0.64
CA SER A 82 10.04 -6.26 -0.36
C SER A 82 11.23 -6.54 0.56
N ILE A 83 12.31 -5.75 0.42
CA ILE A 83 13.46 -5.81 1.33
C ILE A 83 13.06 -5.32 2.72
N TRP A 84 12.30 -4.23 2.81
CA TRP A 84 11.75 -3.73 4.07
C TRP A 84 10.93 -4.81 4.79
N GLU A 85 10.01 -5.48 4.08
CA GLU A 85 9.23 -6.59 4.65
C GLU A 85 10.12 -7.74 5.09
N LYS A 86 11.17 -8.08 4.33
CA LYS A 86 12.10 -9.14 4.72
C LYS A 86 12.78 -8.83 6.05
N VAL A 87 13.19 -7.59 6.26
CA VAL A 87 13.82 -7.13 7.51
C VAL A 87 12.84 -7.16 8.68
N VAL A 88 11.60 -6.68 8.47
CA VAL A 88 10.61 -6.55 9.54
C VAL A 88 9.91 -7.87 9.86
N PHE A 89 9.53 -8.67 8.87
CA PHE A 89 8.68 -9.86 9.00
C PHE A 89 9.40 -11.16 8.68
N GLY A 90 10.62 -11.12 8.15
CA GLY A 90 11.34 -12.32 7.72
C GLY A 90 10.88 -12.89 6.37
N LYS A 91 10.01 -12.20 5.63
CA LYS A 91 9.48 -12.60 4.31
C LYS A 91 9.55 -11.42 3.33
N TYR A 92 9.83 -11.68 2.05
CA TYR A 92 9.96 -10.60 1.07
C TYR A 92 8.61 -9.94 0.73
N LEU A 93 7.51 -10.67 0.74
CA LEU A 93 6.16 -10.15 0.53
C LEU A 93 5.19 -11.09 1.25
N PHE A 94 3.92 -10.70 1.32
CA PHE A 94 2.81 -11.50 1.83
C PHE A 94 2.95 -11.82 3.32
N ALA A 95 3.53 -10.90 4.10
CA ALA A 95 3.38 -10.93 5.53
C ALA A 95 1.88 -10.92 5.88
N LYS A 96 1.46 -11.67 6.92
CA LYS A 96 0.03 -11.80 7.24
C LYS A 96 -0.66 -10.44 7.45
N SER A 97 0.08 -9.46 7.95
CA SER A 97 -0.38 -8.08 8.17
C SER A 97 -0.50 -7.26 6.88
N PHE A 98 0.11 -7.66 5.76
CA PHE A 98 0.20 -6.92 4.48
C PHE A 98 -0.29 -7.70 3.26
N PHE A 99 -0.74 -8.95 3.46
CA PHE A 99 -1.11 -9.87 2.39
C PHE A 99 -2.00 -9.27 1.31
N TRP A 100 -3.07 -8.57 1.70
CA TRP A 100 -4.03 -8.01 0.75
C TRP A 100 -3.48 -6.81 -0.01
N GLU A 101 -2.68 -5.96 0.63
CA GLU A 101 -1.96 -4.88 -0.05
C GLU A 101 -0.96 -5.44 -1.06
N ASP A 102 -0.29 -6.56 -0.74
CA ASP A 102 0.68 -7.18 -1.63
C ASP A 102 -0.01 -7.81 -2.86
N VAL A 103 -1.16 -8.45 -2.67
CA VAL A 103 -1.97 -8.98 -3.79
C VAL A 103 -2.36 -7.86 -4.76
N VAL A 104 -2.84 -6.72 -4.25
CA VAL A 104 -3.21 -5.59 -5.09
C VAL A 104 -1.96 -4.95 -5.72
N SER A 105 -0.86 -4.85 -4.98
CA SER A 105 0.42 -4.35 -5.50
C SER A 105 0.94 -5.21 -6.64
N MET A 106 0.77 -6.53 -6.57
CA MET A 106 1.10 -7.45 -7.67
C MET A 106 0.22 -7.24 -8.89
N LEU A 107 -1.07 -6.94 -8.71
CA LEU A 107 -1.95 -6.55 -9.82
C LEU A 107 -1.48 -5.24 -10.47
N VAL A 108 -1.15 -4.22 -9.66
CA VAL A 108 -0.61 -2.94 -10.15
C VAL A 108 0.67 -3.17 -10.94
N LEU A 109 1.60 -3.97 -10.40
CA LEU A 109 2.85 -4.35 -11.05
C LEU A 109 2.61 -5.07 -12.38
N ALA A 110 1.68 -6.04 -12.40
CA ALA A 110 1.34 -6.79 -13.59
C ALA A 110 0.77 -5.89 -14.68
N LEU A 111 -0.14 -4.97 -14.35
CA LEU A 111 -0.74 -4.03 -15.32
C LEU A 111 0.30 -3.05 -15.89
N HIS A 112 1.19 -2.54 -15.05
CA HIS A 112 2.31 -1.71 -15.51
C HIS A 112 3.28 -2.48 -16.41
N THR A 113 3.54 -3.75 -16.09
CA THR A 113 4.39 -4.62 -16.92
C THR A 113 3.70 -4.94 -18.25
N ALA A 114 2.38 -5.16 -18.24
CA ALA A 114 1.58 -5.34 -19.45
C ALA A 114 1.58 -4.08 -20.32
N TYR A 115 1.54 -2.88 -19.72
CA TYR A 115 1.72 -1.62 -20.44
C TYR A 115 3.08 -1.57 -21.15
N LEU A 116 4.18 -1.87 -20.44
CA LEU A 116 5.51 -1.87 -21.04
C LEU A 116 5.62 -2.89 -22.18
N ALA A 117 5.07 -4.09 -22.01
CA ALA A 117 5.02 -5.09 -23.07
C ALA A 117 4.24 -4.57 -24.28
N ALA A 118 3.08 -3.96 -24.06
CA ALA A 118 2.28 -3.40 -25.14
C ALA A 118 3.02 -2.30 -25.91
N TRP A 119 3.74 -1.43 -25.19
CA TRP A 119 4.55 -0.40 -25.81
C TRP A 119 5.76 -0.95 -26.58
N ILE A 120 6.55 -1.85 -25.98
CA ILE A 120 7.77 -2.41 -26.59
C ILE A 120 7.44 -3.24 -27.85
N PHE A 121 6.38 -4.03 -27.80
CA PHE A 121 5.98 -4.90 -28.91
C PHE A 121 5.03 -4.22 -29.90
N ASN A 122 4.77 -2.91 -29.76
CA ASN A 122 3.78 -2.16 -30.55
C ASN A 122 2.41 -2.84 -30.59
N TRP A 123 1.98 -3.42 -29.46
CA TRP A 123 0.68 -4.07 -29.34
C TRP A 123 -0.41 -3.04 -29.04
N GLY A 124 -1.37 -2.93 -29.96
CA GLY A 124 -2.45 -1.95 -29.90
C GLY A 124 -1.97 -0.53 -30.21
N ASP A 125 -2.92 0.39 -30.37
CA ASP A 125 -2.61 1.80 -30.55
C ASP A 125 -2.27 2.48 -29.22
N THR A 126 -1.79 3.72 -29.27
CA THR A 126 -1.43 4.47 -28.06
C THR A 126 -2.62 4.65 -27.12
N ARG A 127 -3.85 4.78 -27.64
CA ARG A 127 -5.05 4.88 -26.79
C ARG A 127 -5.28 3.59 -26.00
N PHE A 128 -5.18 2.43 -26.65
CA PHE A 128 -5.27 1.14 -25.99
C PHE A 128 -4.21 1.00 -24.87
N GLN A 129 -2.96 1.37 -25.15
CA GLN A 129 -1.91 1.37 -24.14
C GLN A 129 -2.26 2.29 -22.95
N MET A 130 -2.79 3.50 -23.20
CA MET A 130 -3.23 4.39 -22.12
C MET A 130 -4.39 3.84 -21.29
N ILE A 131 -5.28 3.03 -21.87
CA ILE A 131 -6.34 2.35 -21.11
C ILE A 131 -5.74 1.33 -20.14
N ILE A 132 -4.69 0.58 -20.54
CA ILE A 132 -3.96 -0.32 -19.62
C ILE A 132 -3.34 0.48 -18.47
N ALA A 133 -2.74 1.65 -18.77
CA ALA A 133 -2.20 2.53 -17.74
C ALA A 133 -3.30 3.01 -16.77
N LEU A 134 -4.47 3.43 -17.27
CA LEU A 134 -5.60 3.83 -16.42
C LEU A 134 -6.12 2.68 -15.54
N ALA A 135 -6.15 1.45 -16.05
CA ALA A 135 -6.47 0.28 -15.23
C ALA A 135 -5.46 0.09 -14.10
N ALA A 136 -4.16 0.21 -14.39
CA ALA A 136 -3.11 0.17 -13.36
C ALA A 136 -3.29 1.29 -12.32
N TYR A 137 -3.71 2.46 -12.76
CA TYR A 137 -3.92 3.65 -11.91
C TYR A 137 -5.11 3.47 -10.98
N ALA A 138 -6.21 2.91 -11.49
CA ALA A 138 -7.35 2.56 -10.66
C ALA A 138 -6.97 1.54 -9.58
N SER A 139 -6.24 0.47 -9.94
CA SER A 139 -5.72 -0.50 -8.98
C SER A 139 -4.77 0.14 -7.95
N TYR A 140 -3.93 1.08 -8.38
CA TYR A 140 -3.04 1.82 -7.48
C TYR A 140 -3.81 2.66 -6.46
N VAL A 141 -4.88 3.34 -6.87
CA VAL A 141 -5.73 4.13 -5.95
C VAL A 141 -6.38 3.24 -4.90
N ILE A 142 -6.84 2.04 -5.28
CA ILE A 142 -7.36 1.04 -4.33
C ILE A 142 -6.27 0.66 -3.32
N ASN A 143 -5.06 0.33 -3.79
CA ASN A 143 -3.93 -0.02 -2.94
C ASN A 143 -3.55 1.10 -1.97
N ALA A 144 -3.43 2.34 -2.48
CA ALA A 144 -3.13 3.51 -1.66
C ALA A 144 -4.22 3.75 -0.60
N GLY A 145 -5.49 3.53 -0.96
CA GLY A 145 -6.62 3.54 -0.03
C GLY A 145 -6.46 2.54 1.12
N GLN A 146 -6.05 1.29 0.82
CA GLN A 146 -5.79 0.28 1.85
C GLN A 146 -4.70 0.74 2.84
N PHE A 147 -3.59 1.28 2.35
CA PHE A 147 -2.53 1.84 3.20
C PHE A 147 -3.00 3.01 4.06
N LEU A 148 -3.77 3.95 3.49
CA LEU A 148 -4.30 5.10 4.24
C LEU A 148 -5.25 4.66 5.37
N LEU A 149 -6.15 3.71 5.09
CA LEU A 149 -7.05 3.15 6.11
C LEU A 149 -6.25 2.46 7.23
N LYS A 150 -5.23 1.67 6.87
CA LYS A 150 -4.33 1.01 7.83
C LYS A 150 -3.58 2.01 8.70
N LEU A 151 -3.07 3.10 8.14
CA LEU A 151 -2.41 4.18 8.89
C LEU A 151 -3.37 4.88 9.87
N ARG A 152 -4.63 5.08 9.47
CA ARG A 152 -5.66 5.65 10.35
C ARG A 152 -5.97 4.73 11.53
N MET A 153 -6.16 3.43 11.27
CA MET A 153 -6.43 2.44 12.32
C MET A 153 -5.27 2.34 13.32
N ALA A 154 -4.02 2.46 12.87
CA ALA A 154 -2.85 2.44 13.75
C ALA A 154 -2.68 3.67 14.65
N ARG A 155 -3.42 4.77 14.39
CA ARG A 155 -3.41 6.00 15.21
C ARG A 155 -4.55 6.06 16.23
N LEU A 156 -5.57 5.21 16.11
CA LEU A 156 -6.67 5.17 17.06
C LEU A 156 -6.18 4.60 18.41
N PRO A 157 -6.51 5.22 19.55
CA PRO A 157 -6.21 4.66 20.86
C PRO A 157 -6.82 3.26 21.00
N ALA A 158 -6.09 2.32 21.61
CA ALA A 158 -6.69 1.06 22.01
C ALA A 158 -7.88 1.36 22.95
N PRO A 159 -9.04 0.68 22.80
CA PRO A 159 -10.14 0.85 23.73
C PRO A 159 -9.60 0.61 25.15
N ASN A 160 -9.69 1.63 26.01
CA ASN A 160 -9.27 1.54 27.39
C ASN A 160 -9.98 0.33 28.01
N ALA A 161 -9.24 -0.73 28.32
CA ALA A 161 -9.69 -1.74 29.26
C ALA A 161 -9.72 -1.02 30.62
N SER A 162 -10.85 -0.38 30.93
CA SER A 162 -11.08 0.20 32.25
C SER A 162 -10.87 -0.90 33.27
N HIS A 163 -9.82 -0.75 34.08
CA HIS A 163 -9.61 -1.46 35.33
C HIS A 163 -10.93 -1.46 36.10
N THR A 164 -11.64 -2.59 36.08
CA THR A 164 -12.65 -2.88 37.09
C THR A 164 -11.87 -3.56 38.20
N GLU A 165 -11.28 -2.73 39.04
CA GLU A 165 -10.66 -3.14 40.30
C GLU A 165 -11.79 -3.73 41.15
N PHE A 166 -11.77 -5.05 41.34
CA PHE A 166 -12.63 -5.72 42.30
C PHE A 166 -12.14 -5.34 43.70
N ASP A 167 -12.84 -4.38 44.29
CA ASP A 167 -12.74 -4.01 45.70
C ASP A 167 -13.19 -5.19 46.57
N ASN A 168 -12.28 -6.11 46.87
CA ASN A 168 -12.45 -7.12 47.91
C ASN A 168 -11.91 -6.55 49.22
N ALA A 169 -12.67 -5.63 49.83
CA ALA A 169 -12.51 -5.30 51.23
C ALA A 169 -13.19 -6.41 52.08
N GLU A 170 -12.38 -7.35 52.53
CA GLU A 170 -12.75 -8.31 53.58
C GLU A 170 -12.82 -7.58 54.93
N PRO A 171 -13.95 -7.60 55.68
CA PRO A 171 -13.97 -7.06 57.03
C PRO A 171 -13.24 -8.02 57.98
N ALA A 172 -12.18 -7.50 58.61
CA ALA A 172 -11.50 -8.16 59.72
C ALA A 172 -12.46 -8.44 60.89
N GLN A 173 -12.25 -9.59 61.52
CA GLN A 173 -12.96 -10.10 62.71
C GLN A 173 -12.76 -9.21 63.93
#